data_AF-A0A957RVQ9-F1
#
_entry.id   AF-A0A957RVQ9-F1
#
_cell.length_a   1.000
_cell.length_b   1.000
_cell.length_c   1.000
_cell.angle_alpha   90.00
_cell.angle_beta   90.00
_cell.angle_gamma   90.00
#
_symmetry.space_group_name_H-M   'P 1'
#
loop_
_entity.id
_entity.type
_entity.pdbx_description
1 polymer ?
#
loop_
_entity_poly.entity_id
_entity_poly.type
_entity_poly.pdbx_seq_one_letter_code
_entity_poly.pdbx_strand_id
1 'polypeptide(L)'
;MTDQDHAFTTLLNSREVGALCQLPREEFPGFALRDYARFDTDPPPGQPHDPVTLGRVLDGGQPVGHSYVMERRDLTKHGLIVGVTGAGKTTTVFSLLDQLYAQGKGTPFLVIEPAKTEYRLLLKAGGRFPDLRIYTLGDERSAPFRLNPFAFAIGDAQHRIHVQTHIDFLKAVFNAAFVLYAPMPYVLETCLHEIYTDKGWDLATGVNLRLPLAQQGSEADWPVFPTLSDLYHKVEEVVDRLGYEERIEMDVKAGLKARIGSLRLGGKGFMLDSAHSLPMADLLAHPTVLEMASIGNEDEKAFILGLLLTALYEHHIIQQQMAPAPTNDLVHLTVLEEAHRLLKNVPTEVDTESANTRGQAVETFTNMLSEIRAYGEGVLIAEQIPTKLAPDAIKNTNLKIVHRLLAG
;
A
#
# COMPACT_ATOMS: atom_id res chain seq x y z
N MET A 1 -28.86 58.11 -52.86
CA MET A 1 -28.25 56.81 -52.56
C MET A 1 -29.39 55.84 -52.37
N THR A 2 -29.41 54.80 -53.18
CA THR A 2 -30.50 53.82 -53.31
C THR A 2 -30.52 52.89 -52.10
N ASP A 3 -31.73 52.47 -51.71
CA ASP A 3 -32.08 51.57 -50.57
C ASP A 3 -31.38 50.19 -50.58
N GLN A 4 -30.47 49.95 -51.52
CA GLN A 4 -29.67 48.73 -51.64
C GLN A 4 -28.35 48.79 -50.85
N ASP A 5 -27.85 49.98 -50.46
CA ASP A 5 -26.60 50.10 -49.69
C ASP A 5 -26.77 49.77 -48.20
N HIS A 6 -28.00 49.66 -47.71
CA HIS A 6 -28.33 49.36 -46.31
C HIS A 6 -28.79 47.91 -46.07
N ALA A 7 -28.87 47.09 -47.12
CA ALA A 7 -29.41 45.73 -47.06
C ALA A 7 -28.66 44.79 -46.10
N PHE A 8 -27.42 45.13 -45.72
CA PHE A 8 -26.59 44.38 -44.75
C PHE A 8 -26.21 45.21 -43.52
N THR A 9 -26.88 46.34 -43.27
CA THR A 9 -26.62 47.19 -42.09
C THR A 9 -27.57 46.85 -40.95
N THR A 10 -27.04 46.75 -39.73
CA THR A 10 -27.82 46.52 -38.51
C THR A 10 -27.69 47.74 -37.60
N LEU A 11 -28.80 48.10 -36.93
CA LEU A 11 -28.79 49.11 -35.87
C LEU A 11 -28.14 48.60 -34.59
N LEU A 12 -27.90 47.29 -34.49
CA LEU A 12 -27.29 46.65 -33.34
C LEU A 12 -25.77 46.77 -33.41
N ASN A 13 -25.16 47.27 -32.34
CA ASN A 13 -23.72 47.22 -32.22
C ASN A 13 -23.23 45.78 -31.95
N SER A 14 -21.94 45.52 -32.13
CA SER A 14 -21.37 44.16 -31.98
C SER A 14 -21.65 43.51 -30.61
N ARG A 15 -21.82 44.32 -29.55
CA ARG A 15 -22.13 43.82 -28.21
C ARG A 15 -23.59 43.36 -28.09
N GLU A 16 -24.52 44.08 -28.72
CA GLU A 16 -25.94 43.73 -28.78
C GLU A 16 -26.18 42.50 -29.65
N VAL A 17 -25.49 42.39 -30.79
CA VAL A 17 -25.50 41.16 -31.61
C VAL A 17 -24.94 39.99 -30.82
N GLY A 18 -23.83 40.16 -30.11
CA GLY A 18 -23.26 39.13 -29.24
C GLY A 18 -24.20 38.69 -28.12
N ALA A 19 -25.04 39.60 -27.60
CA ALA A 19 -26.03 39.27 -26.58
C ALA A 19 -27.20 38.43 -27.13
N LEU A 20 -27.57 38.61 -28.40
CA LEU A 20 -28.61 37.84 -29.09
C LEU A 20 -28.10 36.48 -29.61
N CYS A 21 -26.80 36.37 -29.88
CA CYS A 21 -26.16 35.14 -30.37
C CYS A 21 -25.49 34.31 -29.27
N GLN A 22 -26.08 34.26 -28.07
CA GLN A 22 -25.53 33.45 -26.98
C GLN A 22 -25.88 31.97 -27.19
N LEU A 23 -24.88 31.10 -27.04
CA LEU A 23 -25.14 29.68 -26.87
C LEU A 23 -25.96 29.48 -25.57
N PRO A 24 -26.89 28.52 -25.56
CA PRO A 24 -27.62 28.17 -24.36
C PRO A 24 -26.66 27.83 -23.22
N ARG A 25 -26.94 28.34 -22.03
CA ARG A 25 -26.14 28.10 -20.82
C ARG A 25 -26.81 27.13 -19.85
N GLU A 26 -28.07 26.80 -20.10
CA GLU A 26 -28.87 25.86 -19.33
C GLU A 26 -29.50 24.85 -20.30
N GLU A 27 -29.86 23.68 -19.80
CA GLU A 27 -30.53 22.65 -20.59
C GLU A 27 -31.95 23.08 -20.98
N PHE A 28 -32.39 22.70 -22.18
CA PHE A 28 -33.76 22.90 -22.64
C PHE A 28 -34.17 21.76 -23.59
N PRO A 29 -35.46 21.52 -23.82
CA PRO A 29 -35.92 20.39 -24.64
C PRO A 29 -35.25 20.36 -26.02
N GLY A 30 -34.51 19.28 -26.29
CA GLY A 30 -33.76 19.09 -27.55
C GLY A 30 -32.29 19.51 -27.49
N PHE A 31 -31.82 20.12 -26.40
CA PHE A 31 -30.43 20.55 -26.21
C PHE A 31 -29.95 20.24 -24.79
N ALA A 32 -29.14 19.20 -24.67
CA ALA A 32 -28.43 18.87 -23.44
C ALA A 32 -27.14 19.68 -23.35
N LEU A 33 -26.89 20.28 -22.18
CA LEU A 33 -25.63 20.95 -21.90
C LEU A 33 -24.76 19.98 -21.11
N ARG A 34 -23.57 19.67 -21.63
CA ARG A 34 -22.59 18.88 -20.89
C ARG A 34 -21.50 19.80 -20.38
N ASP A 35 -21.53 20.09 -19.08
CA ASP A 35 -20.38 20.69 -18.42
C ASP A 35 -19.20 19.73 -18.49
N TYR A 36 -18.06 20.24 -18.95
CA TYR A 36 -16.79 19.54 -18.93
C TYR A 36 -15.76 20.43 -18.24
N ALA A 37 -14.94 19.81 -17.39
CA ALA A 37 -13.77 20.48 -16.86
C ALA A 37 -12.78 20.74 -18.01
N ARG A 38 -12.22 21.95 -18.05
CA ARG A 38 -11.13 22.29 -18.96
C ARG A 38 -9.81 21.99 -18.27
N PHE A 39 -8.95 21.27 -18.96
CA PHE A 39 -7.60 20.93 -18.53
C PHE A 39 -6.61 21.44 -19.57
N ASP A 40 -5.34 21.54 -19.19
CA ASP A 40 -4.27 21.84 -20.11
C ASP A 40 -4.22 20.76 -21.19
N THR A 41 -4.22 21.19 -22.45
CA THR A 41 -4.24 20.30 -23.60
C THR A 41 -2.86 20.07 -24.18
N ASP A 42 -1.86 20.86 -23.82
CA ASP A 42 -0.48 20.72 -24.31
C ASP A 42 0.36 19.98 -23.25
N PRO A 43 0.95 18.80 -23.57
CA PRO A 43 1.79 18.08 -22.63
C PRO A 43 3.08 18.86 -22.35
N PRO A 44 3.75 18.62 -21.20
CA PRO A 44 5.02 19.26 -20.89
C PRO A 44 6.05 19.10 -22.04
N PRO A 45 6.85 20.14 -22.34
CA PRO A 45 7.83 20.07 -23.41
C PRO A 45 8.95 19.07 -23.09
N GLY A 46 9.28 18.22 -24.07
CA GLY A 46 10.33 17.20 -23.96
C GLY A 46 9.80 15.79 -24.20
N GLN A 47 10.61 14.93 -24.82
CA GLN A 47 10.28 13.51 -24.96
C GLN A 47 10.86 12.74 -23.76
N PRO A 48 10.05 11.95 -23.03
CA PRO A 48 10.56 11.07 -21.99
C PRO A 48 11.60 10.10 -22.55
N HIS A 49 12.63 9.77 -21.77
CA HIS A 49 13.67 8.83 -22.19
C HIS A 49 13.14 7.38 -22.17
N ASP A 50 12.39 7.02 -21.12
CA ASP A 50 11.71 5.74 -20.96
C ASP A 50 10.19 5.98 -20.75
N PRO A 51 9.43 6.11 -21.86
CA PRO A 51 8.06 6.59 -21.82
C PRO A 51 7.06 5.53 -21.33
N VAL A 52 6.16 5.94 -20.43
CA VAL A 52 4.94 5.19 -20.06
C VAL A 52 3.73 5.99 -20.53
N THR A 53 2.90 5.41 -21.40
CA THR A 53 1.73 6.07 -21.98
C THR A 53 0.52 5.93 -21.08
N LEU A 54 -0.04 7.04 -20.59
CA LEU A 54 -1.24 7.01 -19.75
C LEU A 54 -2.54 7.05 -20.58
N GLY A 55 -2.54 7.75 -21.70
CA GLY A 55 -3.74 7.87 -22.54
C GLY A 55 -3.63 8.97 -23.59
N ARG A 56 -4.76 9.32 -24.20
CA ARG A 56 -4.86 10.40 -25.20
C ARG A 56 -5.42 11.66 -24.55
N VAL A 57 -4.89 12.81 -24.94
CA VAL A 57 -5.42 14.10 -24.48
C VAL A 57 -6.70 14.42 -25.25
N LEU A 58 -7.74 14.83 -24.50
CA LEU A 58 -9.04 15.19 -25.04
C LEU A 58 -9.33 16.66 -24.75
N ASP A 59 -9.95 17.36 -25.70
CA ASP A 59 -10.56 18.68 -25.51
C ASP A 59 -12.01 18.64 -25.98
N GLY A 60 -12.95 19.06 -25.12
CA GLY A 60 -14.39 18.93 -25.39
C GLY A 60 -14.84 17.49 -25.70
N GLY A 61 -14.10 16.48 -25.21
CA GLY A 61 -14.34 15.06 -25.50
C GLY A 61 -13.78 14.57 -26.84
N GLN A 62 -13.08 15.41 -27.60
CA GLN A 62 -12.45 15.06 -28.86
C GLN A 62 -10.92 14.91 -28.69
N PRO A 63 -10.28 13.91 -29.32
CA PRO A 63 -8.83 13.77 -29.27
C PRO A 63 -8.12 14.96 -29.91
N VAL A 64 -7.12 15.53 -29.21
CA VAL A 64 -6.36 16.69 -29.70
C VAL A 64 -5.21 16.28 -30.64
N GLY A 65 -4.82 15.00 -30.62
CA GLY A 65 -3.86 14.42 -31.58
C GLY A 65 -2.58 13.86 -30.95
N HIS A 66 -2.36 14.06 -29.65
CA HIS A 66 -1.19 13.54 -28.92
C HIS A 66 -1.58 12.75 -27.67
N SER A 67 -0.65 11.90 -27.24
CA SER A 67 -0.79 11.08 -26.05
C SER A 67 -0.13 11.76 -24.86
N TYR A 68 -0.70 11.56 -23.67
CA TYR A 68 -0.05 11.92 -22.42
C TYR A 68 0.89 10.79 -22.00
N VAL A 69 2.15 11.13 -21.83
CA VAL A 69 3.23 10.19 -21.54
C VAL A 69 4.02 10.71 -20.34
N MET A 70 4.42 9.81 -19.46
CA MET A 70 5.26 10.12 -18.31
C MET A 70 6.60 9.37 -18.40
N GLU A 71 7.59 9.83 -17.66
CA GLU A 71 8.85 9.10 -17.49
C GLU A 71 8.64 7.94 -16.52
N ARG A 72 9.12 6.74 -16.86
CA ARG A 72 8.98 5.54 -16.01
C ARG A 72 9.49 5.77 -14.59
N ARG A 73 10.62 6.45 -14.44
CA ARG A 73 11.24 6.72 -13.13
C ARG A 73 10.37 7.59 -12.23
N ASP A 74 9.41 8.34 -12.76
CA ASP A 74 8.52 9.15 -11.92
C ASP A 74 7.59 8.30 -11.05
N LEU A 75 7.43 7.00 -11.35
CA LEU A 75 6.71 6.06 -10.49
C LEU A 75 7.44 5.75 -9.17
N THR A 76 8.75 6.02 -9.08
CA THR A 76 9.47 5.98 -7.78
C THR A 76 8.93 7.03 -6.81
N LYS A 77 8.33 8.12 -7.31
CA LYS A 77 7.67 9.15 -6.50
C LYS A 77 6.21 8.79 -6.15
N HIS A 78 5.86 7.51 -6.32
CA HIS A 78 4.56 6.91 -6.05
C HIS A 78 3.41 7.49 -6.89
N GLY A 79 2.30 6.74 -6.95
CA GLY A 79 1.09 7.10 -7.65
C GLY A 79 -0.16 6.80 -6.84
N LEU A 80 -1.21 7.57 -7.10
CA LEU A 80 -2.55 7.38 -6.56
C LEU A 80 -3.54 7.23 -7.72
N ILE A 81 -4.31 6.16 -7.73
CA ILE A 81 -5.40 5.92 -8.66
C ILE A 81 -6.71 5.89 -7.88
N VAL A 82 -7.59 6.85 -8.12
CA VAL A 82 -8.88 6.97 -7.42
C VAL A 82 -10.05 6.88 -8.37
N GLY A 83 -11.18 6.39 -7.88
CA GLY A 83 -12.37 6.19 -8.70
C GLY A 83 -13.38 5.25 -8.08
N VAL A 84 -14.67 5.41 -8.37
CA VAL A 84 -15.67 4.46 -7.89
C VAL A 84 -15.53 3.08 -8.54
N THR A 85 -16.22 2.08 -7.98
CA THR A 85 -16.29 0.74 -8.59
C THR A 85 -16.82 0.84 -10.03
N GLY A 86 -16.15 0.16 -10.95
CA GLY A 86 -16.47 0.22 -12.39
C GLY A 86 -15.98 1.47 -13.13
N ALA A 87 -15.26 2.38 -12.47
CA ALA A 87 -14.73 3.60 -13.13
C ALA A 87 -13.46 3.37 -13.98
N GLY A 88 -12.90 2.16 -13.97
CA GLY A 88 -11.72 1.79 -14.76
C GLY A 88 -10.39 1.75 -14.01
N LYS A 89 -10.36 1.87 -12.67
CA LYS A 89 -9.12 1.83 -11.86
C LYS A 89 -8.24 0.61 -12.18
N THR A 90 -8.80 -0.60 -12.04
CA THR A 90 -8.09 -1.86 -12.28
C THR A 90 -7.58 -1.94 -13.72
N THR A 91 -8.33 -1.41 -14.69
CA THR A 91 -7.90 -1.34 -16.09
C THR A 91 -6.69 -0.43 -16.28
N THR A 92 -6.67 0.72 -15.61
CA THR A 92 -5.50 1.62 -15.61
C THR A 92 -4.29 0.93 -14.98
N VAL A 93 -4.48 0.25 -13.84
CA VAL A 93 -3.38 -0.52 -13.20
C VAL A 93 -2.86 -1.57 -14.17
N PHE A 94 -3.71 -2.39 -14.79
CA PHE A 94 -3.27 -3.42 -15.73
C PHE A 94 -2.50 -2.84 -16.92
N SER A 95 -2.97 -1.70 -17.47
CA SER A 95 -2.26 -1.00 -18.55
C SER A 95 -0.86 -0.56 -18.13
N LEU A 96 -0.71 -0.05 -16.90
CA LEU A 96 0.60 0.32 -16.36
C LEU A 96 1.49 -0.90 -16.16
N LEU A 97 0.99 -1.96 -15.50
CA LEU A 97 1.75 -3.18 -15.24
C LEU A 97 2.22 -3.84 -16.54
N ASP A 98 1.35 -3.90 -17.56
CA ASP A 98 1.73 -4.43 -18.88
C ASP A 98 2.82 -3.58 -19.55
N GLN A 99 2.67 -2.25 -19.61
CA GLN A 99 3.69 -1.39 -20.23
C GLN A 99 5.05 -1.50 -19.51
N LEU A 100 5.04 -1.48 -18.18
CA LEU A 100 6.25 -1.53 -17.36
C LEU A 100 7.00 -2.86 -17.49
N TYR A 101 6.25 -3.96 -17.59
CA TYR A 101 6.83 -5.28 -17.82
C TYR A 101 7.23 -5.50 -19.30
N ALA A 102 6.76 -4.67 -20.26
CA ALA A 102 7.05 -4.83 -21.70
C ALA A 102 8.44 -4.35 -22.08
N GLN A 103 8.96 -3.41 -21.30
CA GLN A 103 10.16 -2.67 -21.63
C GLN A 103 11.40 -3.37 -21.06
N GLY A 104 12.32 -3.76 -21.95
CA GLY A 104 13.64 -4.31 -21.58
C GLY A 104 13.56 -5.65 -20.84
N LYS A 105 14.14 -5.73 -19.64
CA LYS A 105 14.04 -6.91 -18.75
C LYS A 105 12.68 -7.01 -18.03
N GLY A 106 11.82 -5.99 -18.15
CA GLY A 106 10.58 -5.84 -17.39
C GLY A 106 10.85 -5.39 -15.94
N THR A 107 10.10 -4.42 -15.41
CA THR A 107 10.10 -4.17 -13.96
C THR A 107 9.08 -5.11 -13.30
N PRO A 108 9.52 -5.98 -12.37
CA PRO A 108 8.62 -6.84 -11.61
C PRO A 108 7.68 -6.02 -10.71
N PHE A 109 6.60 -6.64 -10.27
CA PHE A 109 5.63 -5.96 -9.43
C PHE A 109 5.03 -6.88 -8.38
N LEU A 110 4.56 -6.27 -7.29
CA LEU A 110 3.80 -6.93 -6.24
C LEU A 110 2.42 -6.29 -6.16
N VAL A 111 1.35 -7.06 -6.33
CA VAL A 111 -0.02 -6.60 -6.11
C VAL A 111 -0.52 -7.17 -4.79
N ILE A 112 -0.98 -6.31 -3.89
CA ILE A 112 -1.71 -6.73 -2.69
C ILE A 112 -3.18 -6.42 -2.91
N GLU A 113 -4.01 -7.47 -3.08
CA GLU A 113 -5.43 -7.38 -3.40
C GLU A 113 -6.29 -7.87 -2.21
N PRO A 114 -6.86 -6.97 -1.38
CA PRO A 114 -7.53 -7.38 -0.15
C PRO A 114 -8.88 -8.09 -0.33
N ALA A 115 -9.68 -7.69 -1.33
CA ALA A 115 -11.11 -8.02 -1.37
C ALA A 115 -11.53 -8.85 -2.59
N LYS A 116 -10.94 -8.57 -3.74
CA LYS A 116 -11.33 -9.18 -5.01
C LYS A 116 -10.28 -10.21 -5.45
N THR A 117 -10.43 -10.71 -6.68
CA THR A 117 -9.46 -11.60 -7.36
C THR A 117 -9.32 -11.19 -8.83
N GLU A 118 -9.43 -9.88 -9.11
CA GLU A 118 -9.44 -9.31 -10.46
C GLU A 118 -8.09 -9.52 -11.16
N TYR A 119 -6.98 -9.52 -10.41
CA TYR A 119 -5.63 -9.61 -10.97
C TYR A 119 -5.30 -11.01 -11.53
N ARG A 120 -6.13 -12.04 -11.26
CA ARG A 120 -6.06 -13.33 -11.99
C ARG A 120 -6.24 -13.19 -13.49
N LEU A 121 -6.85 -12.10 -13.96
CA LEU A 121 -6.96 -11.81 -15.40
C LEU A 121 -5.59 -11.63 -16.07
N LEU A 122 -4.54 -11.28 -15.33
CA LEU A 122 -3.18 -11.18 -15.86
C LEU A 122 -2.66 -12.54 -16.37
N LEU A 123 -3.11 -13.67 -15.80
CA LEU A 123 -2.79 -15.01 -16.33
C LEU A 123 -3.34 -15.23 -17.75
N LYS A 124 -4.43 -14.54 -18.09
CA LYS A 124 -5.09 -14.66 -19.40
C LYS A 124 -4.50 -13.72 -20.45
N ALA A 125 -3.53 -12.89 -20.09
CA ALA A 125 -2.87 -11.94 -20.99
C ALA A 125 -1.89 -12.64 -21.95
N GLY A 126 -2.27 -13.74 -22.58
CA GLY A 126 -1.53 -14.36 -23.70
C GLY A 126 -0.08 -14.78 -23.40
N GLY A 127 0.24 -15.12 -22.14
CA GLY A 127 1.61 -15.46 -21.74
C GLY A 127 2.52 -14.26 -21.50
N ARG A 128 1.96 -13.05 -21.39
CA ARG A 128 2.71 -11.81 -21.17
C ARG A 128 3.52 -11.80 -19.87
N PHE A 129 3.01 -12.46 -18.83
CA PHE A 129 3.66 -12.64 -17.53
C PHE A 129 3.84 -14.15 -17.30
N PRO A 130 4.83 -14.78 -17.97
CA PRO A 130 4.98 -16.24 -17.95
C PRO A 130 5.39 -16.78 -16.57
N ASP A 131 5.95 -15.93 -15.71
CA ASP A 131 6.43 -16.22 -14.37
C ASP A 131 5.56 -15.58 -13.27
N LEU A 132 4.32 -15.17 -13.60
CA LEU A 132 3.37 -14.60 -12.63
C LEU A 132 3.06 -15.58 -11.50
N ARG A 133 3.32 -15.15 -10.27
CA ARG A 133 2.99 -15.89 -9.04
C ARG A 133 1.71 -15.35 -8.44
N ILE A 134 0.80 -16.24 -8.04
CA ILE A 134 -0.42 -15.85 -7.31
C ILE A 134 -0.48 -16.67 -6.02
N TYR A 135 -0.59 -15.99 -4.89
CA TYR A 135 -0.77 -16.59 -3.57
C TYR A 135 -2.14 -16.23 -3.01
N THR A 136 -2.84 -17.23 -2.46
CA THR A 136 -4.15 -17.11 -1.83
C THR A 136 -3.99 -17.11 -0.31
N LEU A 137 -3.83 -15.92 0.27
CA LEU A 137 -3.53 -15.76 1.69
C LEU A 137 -4.69 -16.26 2.56
N GLY A 138 -4.37 -17.17 3.47
CA GLY A 138 -5.33 -17.82 4.35
C GLY A 138 -6.14 -18.96 3.72
N ASP A 139 -5.91 -19.31 2.44
CA ASP A 139 -6.48 -20.50 1.80
C ASP A 139 -5.40 -21.56 1.53
N GLU A 140 -5.43 -22.64 2.30
CA GLU A 140 -4.47 -23.74 2.22
C GLU A 140 -4.68 -24.68 1.03
N ARG A 141 -5.76 -24.50 0.26
CA ARG A 141 -6.17 -25.44 -0.79
C ARG A 141 -5.66 -25.07 -2.19
N SER A 142 -5.38 -23.79 -2.42
CA SER A 142 -5.11 -23.25 -3.75
C SER A 142 -3.63 -22.93 -3.94
N ALA A 143 -3.15 -21.81 -3.40
CA ALA A 143 -1.76 -21.38 -3.47
C ALA A 143 -1.33 -20.80 -2.11
N PRO A 144 -0.98 -21.65 -1.13
CA PRO A 144 -0.74 -21.23 0.24
C PRO A 144 0.46 -20.27 0.35
N PHE A 145 0.40 -19.40 1.35
CA PHE A 145 1.44 -18.44 1.68
C PHE A 145 1.92 -18.65 3.12
N ARG A 146 3.16 -18.27 3.43
CA ARG A 146 3.72 -18.30 4.79
C ARG A 146 4.38 -16.97 5.08
N LEU A 147 4.03 -16.38 6.21
CA LEU A 147 4.56 -15.10 6.68
C LEU A 147 4.60 -15.14 8.19
N ASN A 148 5.78 -15.36 8.75
CA ASN A 148 6.01 -15.19 10.18
C ASN A 148 6.06 -13.67 10.48
N PRO A 149 5.14 -13.14 11.31
CA PRO A 149 5.17 -11.73 11.72
C PRO A 149 6.47 -11.34 12.43
N PHE A 150 7.13 -12.28 13.09
CA PHE A 150 8.31 -12.04 13.93
C PHE A 150 9.63 -12.30 13.21
N ALA A 151 9.59 -12.62 11.92
CA ALA A 151 10.79 -12.73 11.12
C ALA A 151 11.11 -11.37 10.51
N PHE A 152 12.30 -10.86 10.82
CA PHE A 152 12.82 -9.63 10.22
C PHE A 152 13.88 -9.92 9.14
N ALA A 153 14.12 -8.94 8.26
CA ALA A 153 15.07 -9.12 7.17
C ALA A 153 16.52 -9.31 7.65
N ILE A 154 17.17 -10.31 7.10
CA ILE A 154 18.58 -10.66 7.35
C ILE A 154 19.26 -10.85 6.01
N GLY A 155 20.39 -10.17 5.82
CA GLY A 155 21.22 -10.27 4.63
C GLY A 155 22.40 -11.21 4.84
N ASP A 156 23.25 -10.88 5.81
CA ASP A 156 24.42 -11.68 6.19
C ASP A 156 24.77 -11.47 7.68
N ALA A 157 25.93 -11.96 8.11
CA ALA A 157 26.40 -11.83 9.49
C ALA A 157 26.46 -10.37 10.00
N GLN A 158 26.69 -9.41 9.12
CA GLN A 158 26.88 -7.98 9.44
C GLN A 158 25.66 -7.13 9.10
N HIS A 159 24.84 -7.56 8.14
CA HIS A 159 23.68 -6.80 7.65
C HIS A 159 22.37 -7.49 8.06
N ARG A 160 21.70 -6.92 9.06
CA ARG A 160 20.40 -7.38 9.57
C ARG A 160 19.61 -6.23 10.17
N ILE A 161 18.29 -6.37 10.17
CA ILE A 161 17.43 -5.47 10.91
C ILE A 161 17.65 -5.74 12.39
N HIS A 162 17.77 -4.68 13.17
CA HIS A 162 17.91 -4.80 14.60
C HIS A 162 16.57 -5.23 15.21
N VAL A 163 16.60 -6.20 16.14
CA VAL A 163 15.40 -6.81 16.74
C VAL A 163 14.46 -5.74 17.32
N GLN A 164 15.02 -4.74 18.02
CA GLN A 164 14.25 -3.64 18.59
C GLN A 164 13.49 -2.83 17.52
N THR A 165 14.14 -2.54 16.39
CA THR A 165 13.51 -1.80 15.28
C THR A 165 12.33 -2.58 14.72
N HIS A 166 12.48 -3.89 14.54
CA HIS A 166 11.39 -4.74 14.09
C HIS A 166 10.26 -4.85 15.12
N ILE A 167 10.57 -4.92 16.43
CA ILE A 167 9.56 -4.87 17.50
C ILE A 167 8.75 -3.57 17.42
N ASP A 168 9.40 -2.43 17.17
CA ASP A 168 8.70 -1.14 17.02
C ASP A 168 7.79 -1.11 15.79
N PHE A 169 8.20 -1.70 14.67
CA PHE A 169 7.32 -1.88 13.52
C PHE A 169 6.15 -2.82 13.83
N LEU A 170 6.37 -3.93 14.53
CA LEU A 170 5.28 -4.82 14.94
C LEU A 170 4.29 -4.10 15.85
N LYS A 171 4.76 -3.30 16.81
CA LYS A 171 3.89 -2.45 17.65
C LYS A 171 3.05 -1.51 16.78
N ALA A 172 3.64 -0.88 15.78
CA ALA A 172 2.91 -0.04 14.83
C ALA A 172 1.85 -0.87 14.06
N VAL A 173 2.18 -2.05 13.55
CA VAL A 173 1.22 -2.95 12.88
C VAL A 173 0.04 -3.28 13.80
N PHE A 174 0.29 -3.69 15.05
CA PHE A 174 -0.78 -3.99 16.01
C PHE A 174 -1.65 -2.77 16.34
N ASN A 175 -1.04 -1.60 16.55
CA ASN A 175 -1.76 -0.36 16.87
C ASN A 175 -2.56 0.21 15.67
N ALA A 176 -2.09 -0.02 14.44
CA ALA A 176 -2.82 0.39 13.23
C ALA A 176 -4.03 -0.50 12.95
N ALA A 177 -3.85 -1.81 13.13
CA ALA A 177 -4.86 -2.83 12.83
C ALA A 177 -5.90 -3.00 13.94
N PHE A 178 -5.50 -2.94 15.20
CA PHE A 178 -6.37 -3.23 16.33
C PHE A 178 -6.50 -2.03 17.27
N VAL A 179 -7.70 -1.85 17.83
CA VAL A 179 -7.91 -0.87 18.90
C VAL A 179 -7.34 -1.44 20.20
N LEU A 180 -6.27 -0.84 20.73
CA LEU A 180 -5.66 -1.21 22.00
C LEU A 180 -5.79 -0.05 22.99
N TYR A 181 -6.37 -0.31 24.17
CA TYR A 181 -6.53 0.68 25.25
C TYR A 181 -5.53 0.41 26.37
N ALA A 182 -5.18 1.44 27.16
CA ALA A 182 -4.23 1.27 28.25
C ALA A 182 -4.74 0.26 29.31
N PRO A 183 -3.91 -0.69 29.81
CA PRO A 183 -2.46 -0.81 29.57
C PRO A 183 -2.06 -1.80 28.46
N MET A 184 -2.96 -2.24 27.57
CA MET A 184 -2.69 -3.28 26.56
C MET A 184 -1.45 -3.01 25.68
N PRO A 185 -1.18 -1.79 25.18
CA PRO A 185 0.02 -1.54 24.37
C PRO A 185 1.32 -1.84 25.12
N TYR A 186 1.39 -1.47 26.41
CA TYR A 186 2.56 -1.73 27.26
C TYR A 186 2.76 -3.21 27.54
N VAL A 187 1.66 -3.93 27.82
CA VAL A 187 1.72 -5.39 28.01
C VAL A 187 2.15 -6.09 26.74
N LEU A 188 1.61 -5.69 25.58
CA LEU A 188 2.00 -6.23 24.28
C LEU A 188 3.49 -6.01 24.01
N GLU A 189 3.99 -4.80 24.22
CA GLU A 189 5.42 -4.47 24.07
C GLU A 189 6.31 -5.36 24.96
N THR A 190 5.94 -5.50 26.22
CA THR A 190 6.66 -6.38 27.17
C THR A 190 6.67 -7.82 26.67
N CYS A 191 5.53 -8.33 26.19
CA CYS A 191 5.45 -9.67 25.62
C CYS A 191 6.35 -9.83 24.39
N LEU A 192 6.38 -8.84 23.50
CA LEU A 192 7.24 -8.86 22.30
C LEU A 192 8.71 -8.96 22.69
N HIS A 193 9.19 -8.14 23.63
CA HIS A 193 10.59 -8.23 24.10
C HIS A 193 10.92 -9.61 24.68
N GLU A 194 10.02 -10.16 25.49
CA GLU A 194 10.26 -11.43 26.17
C GLU A 194 10.23 -12.62 25.21
N ILE A 195 9.34 -12.69 24.22
CA ILE A 195 9.34 -13.81 23.26
C ILE A 195 10.61 -13.85 22.40
N TYR A 196 11.20 -12.70 22.06
CA TYR A 196 12.49 -12.68 21.35
C TYR A 196 13.63 -13.16 22.26
N THR A 197 13.66 -12.70 23.50
CA THR A 197 14.64 -13.14 24.51
C THR A 197 14.51 -14.65 24.76
N ASP A 198 13.29 -15.16 24.84
CA ASP A 198 12.96 -16.59 24.97
C ASP A 198 13.34 -17.40 23.73
N LYS A 199 13.55 -16.77 22.57
CA LYS A 199 14.14 -17.39 21.38
C LYS A 199 15.65 -17.19 21.27
N GLY A 200 16.28 -16.57 22.28
CA GLY A 200 17.72 -16.38 22.39
C GLY A 200 18.25 -15.12 21.70
N TRP A 201 17.38 -14.21 21.28
CA TRP A 201 17.82 -12.92 20.74
C TRP A 201 18.25 -12.00 21.87
N ASP A 202 19.46 -11.47 21.75
CA ASP A 202 19.92 -10.37 22.58
C ASP A 202 19.41 -9.05 22.00
N LEU A 203 18.55 -8.36 22.74
CA LEU A 203 17.87 -7.14 22.28
C LEU A 203 18.80 -5.93 22.16
N ALA A 204 20.01 -5.98 22.72
CA ALA A 204 20.96 -4.87 22.66
C ALA A 204 21.93 -5.02 21.48
N THR A 205 22.31 -6.25 21.16
CA THR A 205 23.27 -6.56 20.08
C THR A 205 22.60 -7.01 18.80
N GLY A 206 21.35 -7.47 18.85
CA GLY A 206 20.64 -8.04 17.70
C GLY A 206 21.16 -9.39 17.26
N VAL A 207 21.93 -10.09 18.10
CA VAL A 207 22.52 -11.40 17.83
C VAL A 207 21.69 -12.50 18.50
N ASN A 208 21.47 -13.61 17.79
CA ASN A 208 20.85 -14.78 18.41
C ASN A 208 21.92 -15.67 19.06
N LEU A 209 21.87 -15.79 20.39
CA LEU A 209 22.83 -16.54 21.21
C LEU A 209 22.68 -18.07 21.13
N ARG A 210 21.59 -18.58 20.51
CA ARG A 210 21.39 -20.01 20.29
C ARG A 210 22.06 -20.52 19.02
N LEU A 211 22.49 -19.62 18.14
CA LEU A 211 23.15 -19.97 16.89
C LEU A 211 24.68 -19.80 16.99
N PRO A 212 25.47 -20.74 16.45
CA PRO A 212 26.92 -20.57 16.37
C PRO A 212 27.30 -19.29 15.63
N LEU A 213 28.41 -18.66 16.01
CA LEU A 213 28.91 -17.44 15.34
C LEU A 213 29.10 -17.62 13.83
N ALA A 214 29.48 -18.81 13.38
CA ALA A 214 29.65 -19.14 11.97
C ALA A 214 28.33 -19.23 11.16
N GLN A 215 27.19 -19.27 11.86
CA GLN A 215 25.84 -19.32 11.26
C GLN A 215 25.08 -18.01 11.47
N GLN A 216 25.75 -16.97 11.98
CA GLN A 216 25.18 -15.63 11.99
C GLN A 216 25.01 -15.16 10.54
N GLY A 217 23.82 -14.74 10.17
CA GLY A 217 23.43 -14.41 8.80
C GLY A 217 22.55 -15.46 8.12
N SER A 218 22.45 -16.67 8.68
CA SER A 218 21.56 -17.74 8.18
C SER A 218 20.41 -18.00 9.15
N GLU A 219 20.03 -17.03 10.00
CA GLU A 219 19.00 -17.25 11.03
C GLU A 219 17.63 -17.58 10.41
N ALA A 220 17.36 -17.11 9.20
CA ALA A 220 16.16 -17.45 8.44
C ALA A 220 15.98 -18.96 8.18
N ASP A 221 17.07 -19.74 8.21
CA ASP A 221 17.06 -21.18 8.01
C ASP A 221 16.75 -21.98 9.30
N TRP A 222 16.71 -21.29 10.45
CA TRP A 222 16.50 -21.91 11.75
C TRP A 222 15.19 -21.43 12.41
N PRO A 223 14.56 -22.24 13.28
CA PRO A 223 13.34 -21.85 14.00
C PRO A 223 13.67 -20.94 15.19
N VAL A 224 14.38 -19.83 14.94
CA VAL A 224 14.84 -18.88 15.95
C VAL A 224 13.98 -17.63 16.05
N PHE A 225 13.02 -17.46 15.16
CA PHE A 225 12.02 -16.40 15.30
C PHE A 225 10.86 -16.86 16.18
N PRO A 226 10.27 -15.97 16.99
CA PRO A 226 9.02 -16.24 17.69
C PRO A 226 7.87 -16.56 16.73
N THR A 227 6.78 -17.10 17.26
CA THR A 227 5.52 -17.28 16.53
C THR A 227 4.33 -16.67 17.27
N LEU A 228 3.16 -16.64 16.64
CA LEU A 228 1.94 -16.12 17.28
C LEU A 228 1.54 -16.98 18.49
N SER A 229 1.82 -18.29 18.45
CA SER A 229 1.69 -19.17 19.61
C SER A 229 2.56 -18.74 20.78
N ASP A 230 3.82 -18.37 20.54
CA ASP A 230 4.71 -17.88 21.59
C ASP A 230 4.15 -16.58 22.21
N LEU A 231 3.73 -15.63 21.37
CA LEU A 231 3.13 -14.37 21.83
C LEU A 231 1.84 -14.62 22.63
N TYR A 232 0.97 -15.51 22.15
CA TYR A 232 -0.31 -15.82 22.80
C TYR A 232 -0.14 -16.36 24.22
N HIS A 233 0.83 -17.25 24.43
CA HIS A 233 1.12 -17.78 25.76
C HIS A 233 1.82 -16.76 26.65
N LYS A 234 2.73 -15.95 26.09
CA LYS A 234 3.47 -14.94 26.86
C LYS A 234 2.56 -13.88 27.49
N VAL A 235 1.43 -13.55 26.86
CA VAL A 235 0.43 -12.61 27.43
C VAL A 235 -0.02 -13.02 28.83
N GLU A 236 -0.25 -14.31 29.06
CA GLU A 236 -0.74 -14.77 30.36
C GLU A 236 0.34 -14.60 31.44
N GLU A 237 1.55 -15.09 31.15
CA GLU A 237 2.71 -14.99 32.03
C GLU A 237 3.05 -13.53 32.41
N VAL A 238 3.05 -12.62 31.43
CA VAL A 238 3.37 -11.21 31.67
C VAL A 238 2.30 -10.54 32.52
N VAL A 239 1.02 -10.76 32.22
CA VAL A 239 -0.06 -10.10 32.97
C VAL A 239 -0.12 -10.61 34.41
N ASP A 240 0.03 -11.92 34.62
CA ASP A 240 0.10 -12.52 35.97
C ASP A 240 1.23 -11.89 36.81
N ARG A 241 2.38 -11.66 36.19
CA ARG A 241 3.55 -11.09 36.86
C ARG A 241 3.43 -9.59 37.14
N LEU A 242 2.72 -8.83 36.31
CA LEU A 242 2.56 -7.38 36.47
C LEU A 242 1.65 -7.02 37.66
N GLY A 243 0.83 -7.95 38.16
CA GLY A 243 0.07 -7.78 39.40
C GLY A 243 -0.97 -6.66 39.35
N TYR A 244 -1.66 -6.50 38.22
CA TYR A 244 -2.79 -5.59 38.11
C TYR A 244 -3.96 -6.01 39.01
N GLU A 245 -4.93 -5.11 39.21
CA GLU A 245 -6.20 -5.48 39.82
C GLU A 245 -6.90 -6.56 38.96
N GLU A 246 -7.54 -7.54 39.61
CA GLU A 246 -8.13 -8.73 38.98
C GLU A 246 -8.98 -8.40 37.74
N ARG A 247 -9.79 -7.34 37.80
CA ARG A 247 -10.61 -6.90 36.67
C ARG A 247 -9.77 -6.42 35.48
N ILE A 248 -8.76 -5.59 35.72
CA ILE A 248 -7.88 -5.06 34.67
C ILE A 248 -7.08 -6.20 34.05
N GLU A 249 -6.59 -7.11 34.87
CA GLU A 249 -5.91 -8.31 34.42
C GLU A 249 -6.80 -9.15 33.48
N MET A 250 -8.04 -9.43 33.88
CA MET A 250 -8.99 -10.19 33.05
C MET A 250 -9.27 -9.47 31.72
N ASP A 251 -9.51 -8.16 31.76
CA ASP A 251 -9.81 -7.34 30.58
C ASP A 251 -8.62 -7.32 29.60
N VAL A 252 -7.39 -7.15 30.10
CA VAL A 252 -6.15 -7.16 29.31
C VAL A 252 -5.90 -8.53 28.70
N LYS A 253 -5.94 -9.60 29.49
CA LYS A 253 -5.77 -10.98 29.02
C LYS A 253 -6.80 -11.31 27.94
N ALA A 254 -8.07 -11.07 28.22
CA ALA A 254 -9.15 -11.37 27.27
C ALA A 254 -8.98 -10.59 25.97
N GLY A 255 -8.68 -9.28 26.05
CA GLY A 255 -8.54 -8.45 24.86
C GLY A 255 -7.34 -8.81 23.99
N LEU A 256 -6.16 -9.02 24.58
CA LEU A 256 -4.96 -9.40 23.82
C LEU A 256 -5.07 -10.82 23.27
N LYS A 257 -5.47 -11.80 24.11
CA LYS A 257 -5.62 -13.19 23.68
C LYS A 257 -6.71 -13.35 22.64
N ALA A 258 -7.81 -12.60 22.68
CA ALA A 258 -8.82 -12.65 21.61
C ALA A 258 -8.27 -12.21 20.25
N ARG A 259 -7.52 -11.09 20.20
CA ARG A 259 -6.92 -10.56 18.96
C ARG A 259 -5.82 -11.48 18.41
N ILE A 260 -4.87 -11.88 19.25
CA ILE A 260 -3.77 -12.79 18.84
C ILE A 260 -4.34 -14.17 18.49
N GLY A 261 -5.30 -14.65 19.27
CA GLY A 261 -5.98 -15.92 19.05
C GLY A 261 -6.70 -15.96 17.71
N SER A 262 -7.38 -14.89 17.29
CA SER A 262 -8.08 -14.86 16.01
C SER A 262 -7.13 -15.12 14.84
N LEU A 263 -5.95 -14.52 14.85
CA LEU A 263 -4.88 -14.66 13.85
C LEU A 263 -4.34 -16.09 13.73
N ARG A 264 -4.48 -16.91 14.78
CA ARG A 264 -4.01 -18.31 14.83
C ARG A 264 -5.03 -19.33 14.32
N LEU A 265 -6.23 -18.92 13.95
CA LEU A 265 -7.31 -19.85 13.57
C LEU A 265 -7.35 -20.12 12.06
N GLY A 266 -7.46 -21.40 11.68
CA GLY A 266 -7.70 -21.84 10.30
C GLY A 266 -6.50 -21.61 9.38
N GLY A 267 -6.75 -21.43 8.08
CA GLY A 267 -5.69 -21.23 7.08
C GLY A 267 -4.80 -20.02 7.34
N LYS A 268 -5.36 -18.92 7.86
CA LYS A 268 -4.54 -17.76 8.28
C LYS A 268 -3.63 -18.07 9.47
N GLY A 269 -4.02 -19.00 10.35
CA GLY A 269 -3.15 -19.53 11.40
C GLY A 269 -1.96 -20.29 10.83
N PHE A 270 -2.18 -21.19 9.87
CA PHE A 270 -1.08 -21.88 9.17
C PHE A 270 -0.16 -20.93 8.41
N MET A 271 -0.69 -19.83 7.90
CA MET A 271 0.07 -18.77 7.24
C MET A 271 0.93 -17.97 8.21
N LEU A 272 0.36 -17.51 9.34
CA LEU A 272 0.98 -16.53 10.25
C LEU A 272 1.72 -17.15 11.44
N ASP A 273 1.28 -18.31 11.94
CA ASP A 273 1.92 -19.03 13.04
C ASP A 273 2.96 -20.03 12.53
N SER A 274 3.79 -19.57 11.60
CA SER A 274 4.86 -20.33 10.94
C SER A 274 6.22 -19.90 11.51
N ALA A 275 7.16 -20.83 11.62
CA ALA A 275 8.55 -20.50 11.99
C ALA A 275 9.27 -19.70 10.88
N HIS A 276 8.93 -19.96 9.63
CA HIS A 276 9.58 -19.36 8.46
C HIS A 276 8.59 -18.60 7.59
N SER A 277 9.06 -17.49 7.00
CA SER A 277 8.37 -16.72 5.97
C SER A 277 8.81 -17.16 4.58
N LEU A 278 7.96 -16.94 3.57
CA LEU A 278 8.45 -16.90 2.20
C LEU A 278 9.42 -15.71 2.04
N PRO A 279 10.61 -15.87 1.44
CA PRO A 279 11.56 -14.79 1.29
C PRO A 279 10.99 -13.62 0.47
N MET A 280 11.16 -12.39 0.95
CA MET A 280 10.71 -11.20 0.23
C MET A 280 11.41 -11.06 -1.14
N ALA A 281 12.69 -11.45 -1.23
CA ALA A 281 13.42 -11.48 -2.49
C ALA A 281 12.70 -12.28 -3.59
N ASP A 282 12.06 -13.40 -3.23
CA ASP A 282 11.32 -14.25 -4.17
C ASP A 282 10.03 -13.59 -4.65
N LEU A 283 9.41 -12.75 -3.82
CA LEU A 283 8.21 -11.99 -4.17
C LEU A 283 8.54 -10.83 -5.14
N LEU A 284 9.68 -10.18 -4.94
CA LEU A 284 10.09 -9.01 -5.73
C LEU A 284 10.83 -9.38 -7.03
N ALA A 285 11.37 -10.59 -7.13
CA ALA A 285 12.06 -11.06 -8.33
C ALA A 285 11.11 -11.34 -9.51
N HIS A 286 9.81 -11.54 -9.25
CA HIS A 286 8.82 -11.93 -10.24
C HIS A 286 7.53 -11.12 -10.09
N PRO A 287 6.75 -10.94 -11.16
CA PRO A 287 5.37 -10.49 -11.03
C PRO A 287 4.62 -11.36 -10.03
N THR A 288 4.09 -10.75 -8.97
CA THR A 288 3.44 -11.47 -7.87
C THR A 288 2.14 -10.80 -7.45
N VAL A 289 1.11 -11.61 -7.18
CA VAL A 289 -0.20 -11.19 -6.67
C VAL A 289 -0.48 -11.90 -5.36
N LEU A 290 -0.79 -11.13 -4.32
CA LEU A 290 -1.21 -11.61 -3.00
C LEU A 290 -2.70 -11.33 -2.84
N GLU A 291 -3.52 -12.38 -2.88
CA GLU A 291 -4.98 -12.31 -2.76
C GLU A 291 -5.39 -12.59 -1.32
N MET A 292 -6.12 -11.65 -0.69
CA MET A 292 -6.60 -11.81 0.69
C MET A 292 -8.12 -12.01 0.79
N ALA A 293 -8.76 -12.42 -0.30
CA ALA A 293 -10.22 -12.64 -0.34
C ALA A 293 -10.71 -13.67 0.70
N SER A 294 -9.86 -14.62 1.09
CA SER A 294 -10.15 -15.64 2.12
C SER A 294 -9.97 -15.15 3.56
N ILE A 295 -9.41 -13.96 3.76
CA ILE A 295 -9.36 -13.30 5.06
C ILE A 295 -10.68 -12.57 5.28
N GLY A 296 -11.40 -12.91 6.36
CA GLY A 296 -12.75 -12.40 6.60
C GLY A 296 -12.80 -11.00 7.21
N ASN A 297 -11.93 -10.72 8.19
CA ASN A 297 -11.97 -9.50 8.98
C ASN A 297 -11.11 -8.37 8.35
N GLU A 298 -11.64 -7.15 8.31
CA GLU A 298 -10.93 -5.96 7.84
C GLU A 298 -9.69 -5.63 8.66
N ASP A 299 -9.76 -5.79 9.99
CA ASP A 299 -8.63 -5.54 10.90
C ASP A 299 -7.50 -6.55 10.65
N GLU A 300 -7.83 -7.81 10.36
CA GLU A 300 -6.84 -8.85 10.01
C GLU A 300 -6.20 -8.57 8.65
N LYS A 301 -6.96 -8.06 7.67
CA LYS A 301 -6.39 -7.59 6.39
C LYS A 301 -5.45 -6.41 6.58
N ALA A 302 -5.81 -5.45 7.43
CA ALA A 302 -4.95 -4.33 7.78
C ALA A 302 -3.66 -4.81 8.46
N PHE A 303 -3.76 -5.77 9.38
CA PHE A 303 -2.62 -6.40 10.05
C PHE A 303 -1.68 -7.06 9.03
N ILE A 304 -2.19 -7.91 8.14
CA ILE A 304 -1.40 -8.59 7.11
C ILE A 304 -0.76 -7.58 6.15
N LEU A 305 -1.51 -6.57 5.71
CA LEU A 305 -0.97 -5.50 4.86
C LEU A 305 0.19 -4.76 5.54
N GLY A 306 0.06 -4.46 6.84
CA GLY A 306 1.13 -3.86 7.63
C GLY A 306 2.37 -4.74 7.72
N LEU A 307 2.20 -6.05 7.92
CA LEU A 307 3.33 -7.00 7.93
C LEU A 307 4.03 -7.08 6.58
N LEU A 308 3.28 -7.13 5.47
CA LEU A 308 3.84 -7.17 4.13
C LEU A 308 4.65 -5.90 3.81
N LEU A 309 4.12 -4.73 4.16
CA LEU A 309 4.84 -3.46 4.00
C LEU A 309 6.08 -3.38 4.90
N THR A 310 6.00 -3.87 6.14
CA THR A 310 7.16 -3.95 7.04
C THR A 310 8.26 -4.83 6.44
N ALA A 311 7.91 -6.04 5.99
CA ALA A 311 8.86 -6.96 5.38
C ALA A 311 9.46 -6.41 4.08
N LEU A 312 8.67 -5.71 3.28
CA LEU A 312 9.12 -5.04 2.05
C LEU A 312 10.14 -3.94 2.38
N TYR A 313 9.81 -3.07 3.33
CA TYR A 313 10.67 -1.96 3.76
C TYR A 313 11.99 -2.47 4.36
N GLU A 314 11.92 -3.46 5.25
CA GLU A 314 13.09 -4.10 5.84
C GLU A 314 13.99 -4.77 4.79
N HIS A 315 13.40 -5.45 3.81
CA HIS A 315 14.16 -6.06 2.70
C HIS A 315 15.00 -5.01 1.96
N HIS A 316 14.39 -3.86 1.62
CA HIS A 316 15.08 -2.79 0.92
C HIS A 316 16.18 -2.13 1.76
N ILE A 317 15.98 -1.96 3.07
CA ILE A 317 17.05 -1.50 3.98
C ILE A 317 18.26 -2.42 3.89
N ILE A 318 18.05 -3.74 3.97
CA ILE A 318 19.13 -4.72 3.91
C ILE A 318 19.83 -4.71 2.56
N GLN A 319 19.08 -4.67 1.45
CA GLN A 319 19.67 -4.58 0.11
C GLN A 319 20.56 -3.34 -0.02
N GLN A 320 20.11 -2.18 0.48
CA GLN A 320 20.90 -0.95 0.45
C GLN A 320 22.16 -1.04 1.32
N GLN A 321 22.09 -1.68 2.48
CA GLN A 321 23.26 -1.87 3.35
C GLN A 321 24.31 -2.78 2.71
N MET A 322 23.88 -3.88 2.09
CA MET A 322 24.77 -4.85 1.44
C MET A 322 25.36 -4.32 0.13
N ALA A 323 24.58 -3.57 -0.65
CA ALA A 323 24.99 -3.01 -1.93
C ALA A 323 24.60 -1.53 -2.04
N PRO A 324 25.38 -0.62 -1.45
CA PRO A 324 25.07 0.81 -1.46
C PRO A 324 25.19 1.38 -2.88
N ALA A 325 24.08 1.44 -3.60
CA ALA A 325 24.01 2.05 -4.93
C ALA A 325 22.73 2.90 -5.01
N PRO A 326 22.83 4.25 -5.05
CA PRO A 326 21.66 5.07 -5.27
C PRO A 326 21.10 4.76 -6.67
N THR A 327 19.84 4.34 -6.71
CA THR A 327 19.09 4.20 -7.96
C THR A 327 18.09 5.34 -8.07
N ASN A 328 18.11 6.05 -9.19
CA ASN A 328 17.06 6.99 -9.56
C ASN A 328 16.02 6.35 -10.49
N ASP A 329 16.20 5.07 -10.82
CA ASP A 329 15.34 4.33 -11.74
C ASP A 329 14.34 3.46 -10.95
N LEU A 330 13.22 3.15 -11.61
CA LEU A 330 12.21 2.24 -11.08
C LEU A 330 12.71 0.79 -11.17
N VAL A 331 12.97 0.18 -10.01
CA VAL A 331 13.44 -1.20 -9.87
C VAL A 331 12.28 -2.17 -9.68
N HIS A 332 11.27 -1.78 -8.90
CA HIS A 332 10.10 -2.58 -8.58
C HIS A 332 8.87 -1.69 -8.36
N LEU A 333 7.66 -2.23 -8.59
CA LEU A 333 6.40 -1.52 -8.34
C LEU A 333 5.49 -2.35 -7.42
N THR A 334 5.11 -1.80 -6.27
CA THR A 334 4.05 -2.37 -5.42
C THR A 334 2.72 -1.67 -5.63
N VAL A 335 1.66 -2.43 -5.92
CA VAL A 335 0.27 -1.95 -6.01
C VAL A 335 -0.47 -2.29 -4.72
N LEU A 336 -1.03 -1.27 -4.08
CA LEU A 336 -1.83 -1.39 -2.85
C LEU A 336 -3.29 -1.06 -3.13
N GLU A 337 -4.13 -2.08 -3.27
CA GLU A 337 -5.59 -1.90 -3.34
C GLU A 337 -6.16 -1.67 -1.94
N GLU A 338 -7.10 -0.73 -1.82
CA GLU A 338 -7.80 -0.39 -0.57
C GLU A 338 -6.85 -0.06 0.60
N ALA A 339 -5.79 0.69 0.32
CA ALA A 339 -4.75 1.04 1.30
C ALA A 339 -5.29 1.77 2.54
N HIS A 340 -6.50 2.37 2.49
CA HIS A 340 -7.16 2.98 3.66
C HIS A 340 -7.39 2.01 4.82
N ARG A 341 -7.31 0.70 4.59
CA ARG A 341 -7.37 -0.32 5.65
C ARG A 341 -6.24 -0.14 6.67
N LEU A 342 -5.04 0.18 6.19
CA LEU A 342 -3.87 0.46 7.02
C LEU A 342 -3.61 1.97 7.18
N LEU A 343 -3.66 2.71 6.06
CA LEU A 343 -3.35 4.13 5.98
C LEU A 343 -4.60 5.00 6.21
N LYS A 344 -5.37 4.67 7.25
CA LYS A 344 -6.65 5.34 7.51
C LYS A 344 -6.43 6.79 7.94
N ASN A 345 -7.30 7.69 7.48
CA ASN A 345 -7.39 9.04 8.02
C ASN A 345 -7.95 8.97 9.45
N VAL A 346 -7.08 9.12 10.45
CA VAL A 346 -7.44 9.13 11.87
C VAL A 346 -7.47 10.57 12.35
N PRO A 347 -8.51 11.01 13.09
CA PRO A 347 -8.56 12.35 13.66
C PRO A 347 -7.32 12.64 14.52
N THR A 348 -6.79 13.85 14.41
CA THR A 348 -5.67 14.35 15.24
C THR A 348 -6.14 14.82 16.62
N GLU A 349 -7.43 15.11 16.79
CA GLU A 349 -8.04 15.50 18.05
C GLU A 349 -8.38 14.24 18.85
N VAL A 350 -7.58 13.95 19.87
CA VAL A 350 -7.90 12.97 20.90
C VAL A 350 -7.89 13.69 22.23
N ASP A 351 -8.85 13.36 23.11
CA ASP A 351 -8.93 13.91 24.47
C ASP A 351 -7.55 13.88 25.14
N THR A 352 -7.21 14.95 25.87
CA THR A 352 -5.91 15.18 26.52
C THR A 352 -5.38 14.05 27.40
N GLU A 353 -6.20 13.04 27.70
CA GLU A 353 -5.84 11.86 28.51
C GLU A 353 -5.50 10.59 27.71
N SER A 354 -5.65 10.56 26.38
CA SER A 354 -5.33 9.37 25.58
C SER A 354 -4.39 9.65 24.39
N ALA A 355 -3.25 8.95 24.36
CA ALA A 355 -2.32 9.01 23.25
C ALA A 355 -2.93 8.40 21.98
N ASN A 356 -2.83 9.10 20.85
CA ASN A 356 -3.29 8.60 19.55
C ASN A 356 -2.33 7.55 18.96
N THR A 357 -2.25 6.38 19.59
CA THR A 357 -1.36 5.28 19.18
C THR A 357 -1.63 4.84 17.74
N ARG A 358 -2.90 4.88 17.30
CA ARG A 358 -3.28 4.56 15.93
C ARG A 358 -2.77 5.60 14.93
N GLY A 359 -2.88 6.88 15.23
CA GLY A 359 -2.34 7.96 14.40
C GLY A 359 -0.83 7.85 14.23
N GLN A 360 -0.10 7.60 15.32
CA GLN A 360 1.36 7.36 15.29
C GLN A 360 1.74 6.13 14.46
N ALA A 361 0.94 5.07 14.54
CA ALA A 361 1.14 3.88 13.73
C ALA A 361 0.94 4.16 12.23
N VAL A 362 -0.12 4.90 11.86
CA VAL A 362 -0.35 5.33 10.47
C VAL A 362 0.81 6.20 9.97
N GLU A 363 1.30 7.13 10.80
CA GLU A 363 2.45 7.99 10.49
C GLU A 363 3.71 7.16 10.18
N THR A 364 3.96 6.11 10.96
CA THR A 364 5.06 5.17 10.74
C THR A 364 5.00 4.57 9.33
N PHE A 365 3.84 4.08 8.89
CA PHE A 365 3.69 3.52 7.54
C PHE A 365 3.77 4.58 6.44
N THR A 366 3.26 5.79 6.66
CA THR A 366 3.43 6.88 5.68
C THR A 366 4.89 7.27 5.51
N ASN A 367 5.69 7.25 6.58
CA ASN A 367 7.12 7.51 6.53
C ASN A 367 7.87 6.38 5.81
N MET A 368 7.53 5.12 6.08
CA MET A 368 8.08 3.98 5.33
C MET A 368 7.87 4.15 3.81
N LEU A 369 6.65 4.54 3.39
CA LEU A 369 6.37 4.82 1.98
C LEU A 369 7.25 5.95 1.44
N SER A 370 7.38 7.07 2.17
CA SER A 370 8.25 8.18 1.74
C SER A 370 9.72 7.80 1.59
N GLU A 371 10.23 6.86 2.39
CA GLU A 371 11.62 6.45 2.38
C GLU A 371 11.90 5.39 1.31
N ILE A 372 10.96 4.49 1.07
CA ILE A 372 11.16 3.35 0.17
C ILE A 372 11.45 3.77 -1.28
N ARG A 373 11.00 4.97 -1.68
CA ARG A 373 11.32 5.57 -2.98
C ARG A 373 12.81 5.66 -3.27
N ALA A 374 13.64 5.82 -2.24
CA ALA A 374 15.09 5.95 -2.39
C ALA A 374 15.74 4.64 -2.89
N TYR A 375 15.04 3.51 -2.75
CA TYR A 375 15.49 2.19 -3.18
C TYR A 375 14.97 1.80 -4.57
N GLY A 376 14.32 2.72 -5.29
CA GLY A 376 13.72 2.44 -6.60
C GLY A 376 12.40 1.67 -6.53
N GLU A 377 11.80 1.56 -5.34
CA GLU A 377 10.47 0.99 -5.13
C GLU A 377 9.38 2.05 -5.40
N GLY A 378 8.63 1.85 -6.48
CA GLY A 378 7.41 2.61 -6.73
C GLY A 378 6.23 2.03 -5.94
N VAL A 379 5.31 2.88 -5.51
CA VAL A 379 4.08 2.43 -4.84
C VAL A 379 2.89 3.05 -5.55
N LEU A 380 1.93 2.22 -5.97
CA LEU A 380 0.70 2.63 -6.63
C LEU A 380 -0.48 2.32 -5.72
N ILE A 381 -1.06 3.34 -5.10
CA ILE A 381 -2.24 3.19 -4.24
C ILE A 381 -3.49 3.25 -5.10
N ALA A 382 -4.31 2.20 -5.07
CA ALA A 382 -5.62 2.17 -5.73
C ALA A 382 -6.73 2.28 -4.67
N GLU A 383 -7.52 3.36 -4.74
CA GLU A 383 -8.51 3.69 -3.71
C GLU A 383 -9.86 4.13 -4.30
N GLN A 384 -10.96 3.78 -3.64
CA GLN A 384 -12.29 4.22 -4.05
C GLN A 384 -12.65 5.58 -3.48
N ILE A 385 -12.32 5.81 -2.20
CA ILE A 385 -12.70 7.01 -1.47
C ILE A 385 -11.41 7.67 -0.96
N PRO A 386 -10.85 8.67 -1.67
CA PRO A 386 -9.57 9.28 -1.30
C PRO A 386 -9.58 9.89 0.11
N THR A 387 -10.71 10.41 0.57
CA THR A 387 -10.83 11.03 1.91
C THR A 387 -10.65 10.06 3.08
N LYS A 388 -10.71 8.74 2.83
CA LYS A 388 -10.39 7.71 3.82
C LYS A 388 -8.89 7.51 4.04
N LEU A 389 -8.04 7.95 3.12
CA LEU A 389 -6.60 7.84 3.23
C LEU A 389 -6.03 8.97 4.10
N ALA A 390 -4.98 8.65 4.85
CA ALA A 390 -4.19 9.63 5.56
C ALA A 390 -3.68 10.72 4.60
N PRO A 391 -3.79 12.02 4.95
CA PRO A 391 -3.36 13.11 4.08
C PRO A 391 -1.92 12.97 3.60
N ASP A 392 -1.01 12.50 4.46
CA ASP A 392 0.40 12.31 4.09
C ASP A 392 0.60 11.21 3.06
N ALA A 393 -0.20 10.13 3.09
CA ALA A 393 -0.16 9.10 2.06
C ALA A 393 -0.51 9.69 0.67
N ILE A 394 -1.49 10.59 0.60
CA ILE A 394 -1.87 11.28 -0.65
C ILE A 394 -0.77 12.26 -1.07
N LYS A 395 -0.24 13.05 -0.14
CA LYS A 395 0.80 14.05 -0.40
C LYS A 395 2.09 13.42 -0.94
N ASN A 396 2.42 12.22 -0.47
CA ASN A 396 3.59 11.46 -0.88
C ASN A 396 3.47 10.84 -2.28
N THR A 397 2.31 10.91 -2.94
CA THR A 397 2.14 10.45 -4.32
C THR A 397 2.32 11.59 -5.31
N ASN A 398 3.21 11.43 -6.28
CA ASN A 398 3.42 12.40 -7.35
C ASN A 398 2.34 12.28 -8.44
N LEU A 399 2.18 11.08 -8.98
CA LEU A 399 1.17 10.80 -10.00
C LEU A 399 -0.21 10.66 -9.35
N LYS A 400 -1.22 11.35 -9.89
CA LYS A 400 -2.61 11.25 -9.43
C LYS A 400 -3.52 11.02 -10.63
N ILE A 401 -4.10 9.82 -10.72
CA ILE A 401 -5.08 9.46 -11.75
C ILE A 401 -6.45 9.42 -11.10
N VAL A 402 -7.28 10.40 -11.45
CA VAL A 402 -8.64 10.54 -10.90
C VAL A 402 -9.64 10.09 -11.95
N HIS A 403 -10.17 8.89 -11.79
CA HIS A 403 -11.36 8.45 -12.50
C HIS A 403 -12.61 9.08 -11.89
N ARG A 404 -13.78 8.81 -12.48
CA ARG A 404 -15.07 9.29 -11.98
C ARG A 404 -15.22 8.98 -10.48
N LEU A 405 -15.39 10.04 -9.70
CA LEU A 405 -15.80 10.00 -8.30
C LEU A 405 -17.30 10.29 -8.22
N LEU A 406 -17.98 9.76 -7.21
CA LEU A 406 -19.31 10.24 -6.87
C LEU A 406 -19.16 11.52 -6.06
N ALA A 407 -20.06 12.49 -6.26
CA ALA A 407 -20.11 13.66 -5.39
C ALA A 407 -20.34 13.17 -3.95
N GLY A 408 -19.38 13.44 -3.07
CA GLY A 408 -19.36 13.02 -1.68
C GLY A 408 -18.46 13.92 -0.88
#